data_AF-A0A7C3APD3-F1
#
_entry.id   AF-A0A7C3APD3-F1
#
_cell.length_a   1.000
_cell.length_b   1.000
_cell.length_c   1.000
_cell.angle_alpha   90.00
_cell.angle_beta   90.00
_cell.angle_gamma   90.00
#
_symmetry.space_group_name_H-M   'P 1'
#
loop_
_entity.id
_entity.type
_entity.pdbx_description
1 polymer ?
#
loop_
_entity_poly.entity_id
_entity_poly.type
_entity_poly.pdbx_seq_one_letter_code
_entity_poly.pdbx_strand_id
1 'polypeptide(L)'
;MRCMRRSVLAWSVAWACLLAAAISAETTSGIEAADTTLRGLWTLPPASRPSGTISLSVAPMEVYDADILTFECQIQAKRRVKNVVVTLQVLDEDNTVRSVGETIVQAPEGVTTCLFHWDTSDLPLGEYTAIFETRHSVPEPPARLEVPVRKVTDAQLLADLETLTQRLDELRGVMDGPENSGASVTPLHVRLHIALDIATRARDAAGRRAWRDLDAKLYYMRRTIETIGARLVFAEVSPEVLEATPRPDVGVIQTAGGSFYAEGRPVFLFGARVARPCPEELARLRRYGLNLAVFPIAPADTLSGPDQPADFAARFDSFFAAAKEHNIGLAARLEPCLLGEWAYERWPGLTDKGFVDWTLPGVRETIQRHFEAALPHLAAQRMVKAASLANNPRFKFDSEAVRQAFLERVRAQYPDRPTLNQAWHSHLASFDEITIWDESAQPHEYQNRRAYQFEWQNFHRALGLEYLQSLQNLARRLAPDMLLQFDMSEAAFEVGETRFGVDREAV
;
A
#
# COMPACT_ATOMS: atom_id res chain seq x y z
N MET A 1 5.19 -55.71 -19.22
CA MET A 1 5.24 -55.96 -17.75
C MET A 1 5.47 -54.65 -16.96
N ARG A 2 4.55 -53.68 -17.05
CA ARG A 2 4.69 -52.35 -16.42
C ARG A 2 3.38 -51.81 -15.85
N CYS A 3 2.51 -52.68 -15.31
CA CYS A 3 1.19 -52.30 -14.80
C CYS A 3 0.91 -52.73 -13.35
N MET A 4 1.93 -53.00 -12.53
CA MET A 4 1.73 -53.61 -11.21
C MET A 4 2.53 -52.98 -10.05
N ARG A 5 2.96 -51.71 -10.17
CA ARG A 5 3.67 -50.99 -9.09
C ARG A 5 2.91 -49.81 -8.46
N ARG A 6 1.67 -49.52 -8.89
CA ARG A 6 0.88 -48.38 -8.35
C ARG A 6 -0.03 -48.74 -7.15
N SER A 7 -0.15 -50.01 -6.76
CA SER A 7 -1.06 -50.45 -5.69
C SER A 7 -0.44 -50.62 -4.30
N VAL A 8 0.90 -50.57 -4.16
CA VAL A 8 1.58 -50.83 -2.88
C VAL A 8 1.80 -49.56 -2.04
N LEU A 9 1.82 -48.36 -2.66
CA LEU A 9 2.01 -47.09 -1.93
C LEU A 9 0.75 -46.56 -1.23
N ALA A 10 -0.44 -46.99 -1.67
CA ALA A 10 -1.71 -46.54 -1.11
C ALA A 10 -2.07 -47.22 0.23
N TRP A 11 -1.43 -48.36 0.54
CA TRP A 11 -1.72 -49.15 1.75
C TRP A 11 -0.78 -48.84 2.93
N SER A 12 0.41 -48.28 2.68
CA SER A 12 1.37 -47.90 3.72
C SER A 12 1.04 -46.57 4.41
N VAL A 13 0.30 -45.67 3.76
CA VAL A 13 -0.15 -44.38 4.36
C VAL A 13 -1.33 -44.59 5.32
N ALA A 14 -2.20 -45.58 5.06
CA ALA A 14 -3.36 -45.86 5.92
C ALA A 14 -2.98 -46.51 7.27
N TRP A 15 -1.87 -47.23 7.36
CA TRP A 15 -1.40 -47.85 8.61
C TRP A 15 -0.62 -46.87 9.52
N ALA A 16 0.04 -45.86 8.96
CA ALA A 16 0.72 -44.83 9.75
C ALA A 16 -0.27 -43.90 10.50
N CYS A 17 -1.45 -43.66 9.93
CA CYS A 17 -2.51 -42.87 10.56
C CYS A 17 -3.21 -43.57 11.75
N LEU A 18 -3.21 -44.90 11.79
CA LEU A 18 -3.87 -45.68 12.86
C LEU A 18 -2.96 -45.95 14.06
N LEU A 19 -1.64 -45.93 13.90
CA LEU A 19 -0.68 -46.08 15.01
C LEU A 19 -0.39 -44.76 15.75
N ALA A 20 -0.52 -43.60 15.10
CA ALA A 20 -0.35 -42.30 15.76
C ALA A 20 -1.51 -41.94 16.71
N ALA A 21 -2.72 -42.48 16.45
CA ALA A 21 -3.88 -42.27 17.32
C ALA A 21 -3.85 -43.11 18.61
N ALA A 22 -3.07 -44.19 18.66
CA ALA A 22 -3.04 -45.12 19.80
C ALA A 22 -1.96 -44.82 20.86
N ILE A 23 -1.04 -43.88 20.60
CA ILE A 23 0.05 -43.52 21.54
C ILE A 23 -0.28 -42.22 22.33
N SER A 24 -1.32 -41.48 21.97
CA SER A 24 -1.73 -40.26 22.70
C SER A 24 -2.68 -40.52 23.87
N ALA A 25 -2.95 -41.78 24.22
CA ALA A 25 -3.91 -42.16 25.24
C ALA A 25 -3.26 -42.98 26.36
N GLU A 26 -2.18 -42.47 26.97
CA GLU A 26 -1.84 -42.85 28.35
C GLU A 26 -0.77 -41.91 28.94
N THR A 27 -1.01 -41.50 30.19
CA THR A 27 -0.14 -40.73 31.10
C THR A 27 -0.08 -39.20 30.94
N THR A 28 -0.97 -38.51 31.66
CA THR A 28 -0.51 -37.50 32.63
C THR A 28 -1.58 -37.23 33.68
N SER A 29 -1.37 -37.82 34.86
CA SER A 29 -2.05 -37.49 36.10
C SER A 29 -1.46 -36.22 36.70
N GLY A 30 -2.32 -35.22 36.92
CA GLY A 30 -2.29 -34.32 38.09
C GLY A 30 -1.07 -33.43 38.31
N ILE A 31 -1.11 -32.21 37.75
CA ILE A 31 -0.81 -30.96 38.45
C ILE A 31 -1.77 -29.91 37.87
N GLU A 32 -2.76 -29.46 38.64
CA GLU A 32 -3.57 -28.27 38.32
C GLU A 32 -2.65 -27.04 38.41
N ALA A 33 -1.99 -26.71 37.30
CA ALA A 33 -1.58 -25.34 37.06
C ALA A 33 -2.87 -24.56 36.77
N ALA A 34 -3.13 -23.50 37.53
CA ALA A 34 -4.17 -22.55 37.19
C ALA A 34 -3.86 -22.00 35.78
N ASP A 35 -4.56 -22.55 34.81
CA ASP A 35 -4.39 -22.30 33.38
C ASP A 35 -4.92 -20.90 33.11
N THR A 36 -4.07 -19.89 33.25
CA THR A 36 -4.37 -18.52 32.82
C THR A 36 -4.30 -18.48 31.29
N THR A 37 -5.18 -19.21 30.62
CA THR A 37 -5.40 -19.13 29.18
C THR A 37 -6.19 -17.86 28.90
N LEU A 38 -5.53 -16.91 28.24
CA LEU A 38 -6.15 -15.64 27.87
C LEU A 38 -7.20 -15.90 26.79
N ARG A 39 -8.45 -15.48 27.03
CA ARG A 39 -9.56 -15.63 26.08
C ARG A 39 -9.70 -14.35 25.27
N GLY A 40 -9.35 -14.43 24.00
CA GLY A 40 -9.49 -13.33 23.05
C GLY A 40 -10.82 -13.40 22.30
N LEU A 41 -11.46 -12.26 22.12
CA LEU A 41 -12.62 -12.11 21.27
C LEU A 41 -12.50 -10.87 20.38
N TRP A 42 -12.64 -11.04 19.07
CA TRP A 42 -12.57 -9.92 18.12
C TRP A 42 -13.47 -10.10 16.90
N THR A 43 -13.82 -8.97 16.29
CA THR A 43 -14.57 -8.89 15.03
C THR A 43 -13.64 -8.88 13.81
N LEU A 44 -14.04 -9.56 12.74
CA LEU A 44 -13.37 -9.50 11.43
C LEU A 44 -14.07 -8.49 10.51
N PRO A 45 -13.39 -7.95 9.47
CA PRO A 45 -14.01 -7.01 8.53
C PRO A 45 -15.25 -7.63 7.85
N PRO A 46 -16.38 -6.91 7.79
CA PRO A 46 -17.60 -7.41 7.15
C PRO A 46 -17.42 -7.53 5.64
N ALA A 47 -18.10 -8.49 5.03
CA ALA A 47 -17.98 -8.79 3.60
C ALA A 47 -18.73 -7.79 2.68
N SER A 48 -19.62 -6.96 3.22
CA SER A 48 -20.55 -6.13 2.43
C SER A 48 -20.24 -4.63 2.46
N ARG A 49 -20.39 -3.95 1.32
CA ARG A 49 -20.42 -2.48 1.24
C ARG A 49 -21.84 -1.96 1.47
N PRO A 50 -22.03 -0.91 2.29
CA PRO A 50 -23.35 -0.35 2.52
C PRO A 50 -23.94 0.30 1.25
N SER A 51 -25.22 0.04 0.98
CA SER A 51 -26.00 0.73 -0.05
C SER A 51 -27.44 0.93 0.43
N GLY A 52 -28.06 2.09 0.14
CA GLY A 52 -29.43 2.42 0.56
C GLY A 52 -29.58 3.80 1.21
N THR A 53 -30.78 4.09 1.72
CA THR A 53 -31.07 5.24 2.60
C THR A 53 -30.48 5.06 3.99
N ILE A 54 -30.45 3.82 4.49
CA ILE A 54 -29.85 3.43 5.78
C ILE A 54 -28.71 2.45 5.49
N SER A 55 -27.62 2.60 6.23
CA SER A 55 -26.47 1.70 6.20
C SER A 55 -25.97 1.42 7.61
N LEU A 56 -25.45 0.22 7.82
CA LEU A 56 -24.91 -0.24 9.09
C LEU A 56 -23.39 -0.39 9.01
N SER A 57 -22.71 -0.07 10.11
CA SER A 57 -21.30 -0.39 10.33
C SER A 57 -21.07 -0.73 11.80
N VAL A 58 -20.10 -1.59 12.08
CA VAL A 58 -19.69 -1.96 13.43
C VAL A 58 -18.19 -1.74 13.54
N ALA A 59 -17.74 -1.12 14.63
CA ALA A 59 -16.33 -0.87 14.85
C ALA A 59 -15.55 -2.20 15.04
N PRO A 60 -14.33 -2.33 14.52
CA PRO A 60 -13.44 -3.43 14.88
C PRO A 60 -13.21 -3.45 16.39
N MET A 61 -13.34 -4.62 17.00
CA MET A 61 -13.27 -4.78 18.44
C MET A 61 -12.27 -5.88 18.80
N GLU A 62 -11.56 -5.72 19.90
CA GLU A 62 -10.60 -6.66 20.47
C GLU A 62 -10.76 -6.61 21.99
N VAL A 63 -11.22 -7.71 22.59
CA VAL A 63 -11.47 -7.81 24.02
C VAL A 63 -10.83 -9.07 24.57
N TYR A 64 -10.29 -8.97 25.78
CA TYR A 64 -9.63 -10.03 26.50
C TYR A 64 -10.37 -10.31 27.81
N ASP A 65 -10.61 -11.59 28.10
CA ASP A 65 -11.21 -12.07 29.35
C ASP A 65 -12.50 -11.34 29.73
N ALA A 66 -13.31 -10.98 28.73
CA ALA A 66 -14.60 -10.35 28.94
C ALA A 66 -15.72 -11.37 28.82
N ASP A 67 -16.56 -11.39 29.86
CA ASP A 67 -17.81 -12.14 29.88
C ASP A 67 -18.85 -11.48 28.98
N ILE A 68 -18.85 -10.15 28.87
CA ILE A 68 -19.81 -9.39 28.06
C ILE A 68 -19.09 -8.68 26.94
N LEU A 69 -19.56 -8.90 25.72
CA LEU A 69 -19.13 -8.21 24.53
C LEU A 69 -20.11 -7.11 24.15
N THR A 70 -19.61 -5.90 23.90
CA THR A 70 -20.45 -4.77 23.47
C THR A 70 -20.18 -4.43 22.01
N PHE A 71 -21.19 -4.63 21.15
CA PHE A 71 -21.14 -4.17 19.78
C PHE A 71 -21.62 -2.72 19.68
N GLU A 72 -20.76 -1.84 19.19
CA GLU A 72 -21.13 -0.50 18.76
C GLU A 72 -21.59 -0.51 17.30
N CYS A 73 -22.91 -0.57 17.10
CA CYS A 73 -23.50 -0.55 15.76
C CYS A 73 -23.86 0.90 15.39
N GLN A 74 -23.19 1.42 14.36
CA GLN A 74 -23.44 2.71 13.76
C GLN A 74 -24.44 2.57 12.62
N ILE A 75 -25.44 3.45 12.64
CA ILE A 75 -26.49 3.56 11.64
C ILE A 75 -26.27 4.90 10.94
N GLN A 76 -25.86 4.86 9.70
CA GLN A 76 -25.77 6.03 8.85
C GLN A 76 -27.04 6.16 8.02
N ALA A 77 -27.76 7.26 8.18
CA ALA A 77 -28.96 7.56 7.40
C ALA A 77 -28.76 8.81 6.53
N LYS A 78 -29.21 8.74 5.27
CA LYS A 78 -29.16 9.87 4.31
C LYS A 78 -30.30 10.87 4.49
N ARG A 79 -31.33 10.49 5.23
CA ARG A 79 -32.50 11.31 5.59
C ARG A 79 -33.07 10.77 6.88
N ARG A 80 -33.86 11.57 7.58
CA ARG A 80 -34.50 11.17 8.82
C ARG A 80 -35.45 9.98 8.62
N VAL A 81 -35.25 8.91 9.37
CA VAL A 81 -36.16 7.76 9.46
C VAL A 81 -36.55 7.52 10.92
N LYS A 82 -37.85 7.41 11.17
CA LYS A 82 -38.40 7.21 12.52
C LYS A 82 -38.59 5.72 12.81
N ASN A 83 -38.43 5.33 14.07
CA ASN A 83 -38.70 3.98 14.57
C ASN A 83 -37.98 2.89 13.77
N VAL A 84 -36.68 3.08 13.55
CA VAL A 84 -35.85 2.03 12.95
C VAL A 84 -35.58 1.00 14.04
N VAL A 85 -36.11 -0.21 13.87
CA VAL A 85 -35.78 -1.35 14.71
C VAL A 85 -34.47 -1.92 14.22
N VAL A 86 -33.50 -2.13 15.10
CA VAL A 86 -32.26 -2.82 14.78
C VAL A 86 -32.19 -4.08 15.62
N THR A 87 -32.00 -5.21 14.95
CA THR A 87 -31.85 -6.52 15.60
C THR A 87 -30.42 -7.00 15.45
N LEU A 88 -29.85 -7.51 16.54
CA LEU A 88 -28.64 -8.34 16.53
C LEU A 88 -29.08 -9.80 16.66
N GLN A 89 -28.60 -10.66 15.78
CA GLN A 89 -28.62 -12.11 15.96
C GLN A 89 -27.20 -12.63 15.93
N VAL A 90 -26.79 -13.40 16.93
CA VAL A 90 -25.49 -14.06 16.92
C VAL A 90 -25.69 -15.55 16.66
N LEU A 91 -25.10 -16.02 15.58
CA LEU A 91 -25.11 -17.42 15.15
C LEU A 91 -23.77 -18.07 15.47
N ASP A 92 -23.76 -19.36 15.79
CA ASP A 92 -22.54 -20.18 15.76
C ASP A 92 -22.27 -20.76 14.36
N GLU A 93 -21.22 -21.59 14.24
CA GLU A 93 -20.81 -22.26 12.99
C GLU A 93 -21.93 -23.13 12.37
N ASP A 94 -22.83 -23.68 13.20
CA ASP A 94 -23.96 -24.51 12.76
C ASP A 94 -25.21 -23.68 12.40
N ASN A 95 -25.09 -22.35 12.37
CA ASN A 95 -26.19 -21.40 12.21
C ASN A 95 -27.24 -21.46 13.33
N THR A 96 -26.87 -21.96 14.52
CA THR A 96 -27.73 -21.94 15.70
C THR A 96 -27.68 -20.57 16.35
N VAL A 97 -28.84 -20.01 16.66
CA VAL A 97 -28.95 -18.71 17.33
C VAL A 97 -28.49 -18.85 18.78
N ARG A 98 -27.43 -18.12 19.14
CA ARG A 98 -26.85 -18.05 20.48
C ARG A 98 -27.28 -16.81 21.26
N SER A 99 -27.58 -15.72 20.57
CA SER A 99 -28.04 -14.49 21.20
C SER A 99 -28.93 -13.70 20.26
N VAL A 100 -29.90 -12.99 20.82
CA VAL A 100 -30.75 -12.03 20.10
C VAL A 100 -30.83 -10.75 20.92
N GLY A 101 -30.58 -9.63 20.26
CA GLY A 101 -30.82 -8.30 20.79
C GLY A 101 -31.73 -7.51 19.86
N GLU A 102 -32.53 -6.61 20.43
CA GLU A 102 -33.36 -5.69 19.67
C GLU A 102 -33.31 -4.32 20.33
N THR A 103 -33.24 -3.27 19.51
CA THR A 103 -33.36 -1.90 19.98
C THR A 103 -34.11 -1.05 18.95
N ILE A 104 -34.76 0.00 19.41
CA ILE A 104 -35.51 0.93 18.56
C ILE A 104 -34.82 2.28 18.64
N VAL A 105 -34.40 2.79 17.50
CA VAL A 105 -33.73 4.09 17.41
C VAL A 105 -34.49 5.05 16.50
N GLN A 106 -34.28 6.33 16.76
CA GLN A 106 -34.59 7.39 15.80
C GLN A 106 -33.32 7.65 15.01
N ALA A 107 -33.35 7.48 13.69
CA ALA A 107 -32.20 7.73 12.83
C ALA A 107 -32.35 9.12 12.17
N PRO A 108 -31.83 10.22 12.76
CA PRO A 108 -31.66 11.49 12.05
C PRO A 108 -30.76 11.32 10.83
N GLU A 109 -30.74 12.32 9.95
CA GLU A 109 -29.71 12.41 8.91
C GLU A 109 -28.33 12.49 9.57
N GLY A 110 -27.40 11.63 9.16
CA GLY A 110 -26.09 11.46 9.80
C GLY A 110 -25.92 10.09 10.47
N VAL A 111 -25.03 10.03 11.46
CA VAL A 111 -24.67 8.82 12.20
C VAL A 111 -25.45 8.75 13.51
N THR A 112 -26.01 7.58 13.81
CA THR A 112 -26.60 7.25 15.12
C THR A 112 -25.98 5.95 15.62
N THR A 113 -25.54 5.91 16.88
CA THR A 113 -24.96 4.71 17.48
C THR A 113 -25.96 4.00 18.37
N CYS A 114 -26.00 2.68 18.28
CA CYS A 114 -26.70 1.81 19.21
C CYS A 114 -25.76 0.72 19.75
N LEU A 115 -26.02 0.30 20.98
CA LEU A 115 -25.19 -0.67 21.68
C LEU A 115 -25.95 -1.98 21.84
N PHE A 116 -25.29 -3.09 21.53
CA PHE A 116 -25.78 -4.42 21.82
C PHE A 116 -24.80 -5.14 22.74
N HIS A 117 -25.32 -5.78 23.77
CA HIS A 117 -24.52 -6.55 24.72
C HIS A 117 -24.76 -8.03 24.48
N TRP A 118 -23.69 -8.80 24.40
CA TRP A 118 -23.72 -10.23 24.19
C TRP A 118 -22.92 -10.90 25.29
N ASP A 119 -23.58 -11.74 26.09
CA ASP A 119 -22.93 -12.60 27.08
C ASP A 119 -22.21 -13.76 26.37
N THR A 120 -20.92 -13.89 26.65
CA THR A 120 -20.02 -14.85 26.05
C THR A 120 -19.45 -15.84 27.06
N SER A 121 -19.82 -15.78 28.35
CA SER A 121 -19.22 -16.60 29.42
C SER A 121 -19.33 -18.10 29.12
N ASP A 122 -20.51 -18.56 28.70
CA ASP A 122 -20.82 -19.98 28.49
C ASP A 122 -20.59 -20.47 27.04
N LEU A 123 -20.03 -19.61 26.18
CA LEU A 123 -19.85 -19.96 24.78
C LEU A 123 -18.59 -20.80 24.56
N PRO A 124 -18.64 -21.86 23.73
CA PRO A 124 -17.46 -22.58 23.33
C PRO A 124 -16.50 -21.69 22.52
N LEU A 125 -15.22 -22.08 22.46
CA LEU A 125 -14.29 -21.49 21.50
C LEU A 125 -14.77 -21.80 20.08
N GLY A 126 -14.57 -20.88 19.14
CA GLY A 126 -15.03 -21.07 17.75
C GLY A 126 -15.36 -19.78 17.02
N GLU A 127 -15.89 -19.94 15.81
CA GLU A 127 -16.39 -18.85 14.98
C GLU A 127 -17.89 -18.60 15.22
N TYR A 128 -18.27 -17.33 15.11
CA TYR A 128 -19.63 -16.85 15.28
C TYR A 128 -19.91 -15.78 14.23
N THR A 129 -21.19 -15.58 13.90
CA THR A 129 -21.62 -14.51 12.99
C THR A 129 -22.62 -13.61 13.71
N ALA A 130 -22.25 -12.36 13.93
CA ALA A 130 -23.15 -11.31 14.42
C ALA A 130 -23.84 -10.63 13.23
N ILE A 131 -25.14 -10.84 13.10
CA ILE A 131 -25.99 -10.30 12.04
C ILE A 131 -26.77 -9.12 12.61
N PHE A 132 -26.52 -7.94 12.07
CA PHE A 132 -27.28 -6.73 12.34
C PHE A 132 -28.26 -6.50 11.19
N GLU A 133 -29.53 -6.35 11.49
CA GLU A 133 -30.57 -6.11 10.49
C GLU A 133 -31.50 -4.97 10.94
N THR A 134 -31.89 -4.10 10.01
CA THR A 134 -32.84 -3.03 10.27
C THR A 134 -34.25 -3.39 9.82
N ARG A 135 -35.27 -2.90 10.52
CA ARG A 135 -36.67 -2.90 10.06
C ARG A 135 -37.24 -1.50 10.21
N HIS A 136 -37.85 -0.99 9.14
CA HIS A 136 -38.37 0.37 9.09
C HIS A 136 -39.50 0.49 8.07
N SER A 137 -40.27 1.58 8.16
CA SER A 137 -41.42 1.84 7.28
C SER A 137 -41.06 2.38 5.89
N VAL A 138 -39.78 2.64 5.59
CA VAL A 138 -39.33 3.08 4.26
C VAL A 138 -39.41 1.89 3.28
N PRO A 139 -39.95 2.06 2.06
CA PRO A 139 -40.11 0.99 1.07
C PRO A 139 -38.78 0.68 0.36
N GLU A 140 -37.75 0.36 1.14
CA GLU A 140 -36.42 -0.07 0.69
C GLU A 140 -36.06 -1.37 1.41
N PRO A 141 -35.18 -2.22 0.84
CA PRO A 141 -34.71 -3.42 1.51
C PRO A 141 -34.06 -3.08 2.86
N PRO A 142 -34.21 -3.95 3.88
CA PRO A 142 -33.57 -3.75 5.17
C PRO A 142 -32.05 -3.73 4.99
N ALA A 143 -31.39 -2.78 5.65
CA ALA A 143 -29.94 -2.82 5.77
C ALA A 143 -29.55 -4.03 6.63
N ARG A 144 -28.66 -4.87 6.12
CA ARG A 144 -28.13 -6.06 6.77
C ARG A 144 -26.61 -6.02 6.76
N LEU A 145 -25.99 -6.34 7.89
CA LEU A 145 -24.55 -6.39 8.09
C LEU A 145 -24.20 -7.67 8.82
N GLU A 146 -23.30 -8.46 8.24
CA GLU A 146 -22.78 -9.69 8.84
C GLU A 146 -21.34 -9.46 9.29
N VAL A 147 -21.09 -9.63 10.58
CA VAL A 147 -19.80 -9.42 11.22
C VAL A 147 -19.32 -10.76 11.77
N PRO A 148 -18.26 -11.35 11.19
CA PRO A 148 -17.67 -12.55 11.76
C PRO A 148 -16.99 -12.22 13.08
N VAL A 149 -17.12 -13.10 14.07
CA VAL A 149 -16.58 -12.97 15.42
C VAL A 149 -15.87 -14.26 15.78
N ARG A 150 -14.69 -14.17 16.40
CA ARG A 150 -13.91 -15.36 16.78
C ARG A 150 -13.60 -15.34 18.26
N LYS A 151 -13.88 -16.46 18.95
CA LYS A 151 -13.52 -16.70 20.36
C LYS A 151 -12.39 -17.72 20.42
N VAL A 152 -11.23 -17.31 20.94
CA VAL A 152 -10.02 -18.14 20.92
C VAL A 152 -9.25 -18.04 22.23
N THR A 153 -8.33 -18.98 22.45
CA THR A 153 -7.31 -18.88 23.49
C THR A 153 -5.94 -18.68 22.87
N ASP A 154 -5.03 -18.06 23.61
CA ASP A 154 -3.61 -17.99 23.28
C ASP A 154 -3.00 -19.38 23.05
N ALA A 155 -3.31 -20.36 23.91
CA ALA A 155 -2.87 -21.74 23.74
C ALA A 155 -3.31 -22.35 22.40
N GLN A 156 -4.56 -22.10 21.98
CA GLN A 156 -5.07 -22.56 20.68
C GLN A 156 -4.32 -21.89 19.52
N LEU A 157 -4.07 -20.58 19.60
CA LEU A 157 -3.34 -19.85 18.56
C LEU A 157 -1.89 -20.34 18.42
N LEU A 158 -1.22 -20.64 19.53
CA LEU A 158 0.13 -21.18 19.52
C LEU A 158 0.16 -22.60 18.94
N ALA A 159 -0.80 -23.46 19.31
CA ALA A 159 -0.93 -24.79 18.71
C ALA A 159 -1.24 -24.74 17.21
N ASP A 160 -2.12 -23.82 16.78
CA ASP A 160 -2.43 -23.56 15.38
C ASP A 160 -1.17 -23.08 14.61
N LEU A 161 -0.37 -22.20 15.20
CA LEU A 161 0.88 -21.70 14.60
C LEU A 161 1.85 -22.83 14.31
N GLU A 162 2.11 -23.70 15.29
CA GLU A 162 2.99 -24.87 15.12
C GLU A 162 2.43 -25.81 14.03
N THR A 163 1.14 -26.14 14.11
CA THR A 163 0.48 -27.03 13.14
C THR A 163 0.54 -26.50 11.72
N LEU A 164 0.19 -25.23 11.51
CA LEU A 164 0.15 -24.64 10.16
C LEU A 164 1.57 -24.43 9.62
N THR A 165 2.53 -24.11 10.47
CA THR A 165 3.95 -24.04 10.09
C THR A 165 4.45 -25.38 9.59
N GLN A 166 4.20 -26.46 10.32
CA GLN A 166 4.60 -27.81 9.91
C GLN A 166 3.99 -28.17 8.55
N ARG A 167 2.69 -27.89 8.35
CA ARG A 167 2.03 -28.12 7.05
C ARG A 167 2.64 -27.33 5.90
N LEU A 168 3.08 -26.08 6.13
CA LEU A 168 3.78 -25.31 5.11
C LEU A 168 5.15 -25.91 4.77
N ASP A 169 5.89 -26.39 5.77
CA ASP A 169 7.16 -27.07 5.55
C ASP A 169 6.98 -28.41 4.79
N GLU A 170 5.91 -29.15 5.08
CA GLU A 170 5.53 -30.36 4.32
C GLU A 170 5.20 -30.02 2.87
N LEU A 171 4.37 -29.00 2.62
CA LEU A 171 4.07 -28.52 1.26
C LEU A 171 5.33 -28.07 0.52
N ARG A 172 6.26 -27.39 1.21
CA ARG A 172 7.57 -27.04 0.65
C ARG A 172 8.33 -28.29 0.23
N GLY A 173 8.40 -29.32 1.08
CA GLY A 173 9.06 -30.59 0.73
C GLY A 173 8.44 -31.29 -0.48
N VAL A 174 7.11 -31.25 -0.62
CA VAL A 174 6.40 -31.82 -1.78
C VAL A 174 6.71 -31.03 -3.07
N MET A 175 6.76 -29.70 -2.98
CA MET A 175 6.93 -28.83 -4.14
C MET A 175 8.40 -28.70 -4.58
N ASP A 176 9.35 -28.64 -3.65
CA ASP A 176 10.79 -28.49 -3.91
C ASP A 176 11.52 -29.83 -4.19
N GLY A 177 10.79 -30.92 -4.43
CA GLY A 177 11.35 -32.25 -4.65
C GLY A 177 12.44 -32.32 -5.75
N PRO A 178 13.29 -33.37 -5.76
CA PRO A 178 14.48 -33.47 -6.62
C PRO A 178 14.22 -33.42 -8.14
N GLU A 179 12.98 -33.56 -8.59
CA GLU A 179 12.59 -33.37 -10.00
C GLU A 179 12.36 -31.89 -10.37
N ASN A 180 12.18 -31.01 -9.38
CA ASN A 180 11.93 -29.56 -9.52
C ASN A 180 13.16 -28.70 -9.20
N SER A 181 14.33 -29.32 -8.97
CA SER A 181 15.59 -28.62 -8.69
C SER A 181 16.15 -27.98 -9.96
N GLY A 182 15.59 -26.82 -10.35
CA GLY A 182 16.04 -26.10 -11.54
C GLY A 182 15.15 -24.94 -11.93
N ALA A 183 15.24 -23.82 -11.19
CA ALA A 183 14.84 -22.45 -11.59
C ALA A 183 13.33 -22.16 -11.86
N SER A 184 12.48 -23.18 -11.89
CA SER A 184 11.05 -23.17 -12.14
C SER A 184 10.13 -22.60 -11.03
N VAL A 185 9.97 -21.29 -10.82
CA VAL A 185 8.92 -20.82 -9.89
C VAL A 185 7.58 -20.78 -10.60
N THR A 186 6.69 -21.63 -10.12
CA THR A 186 5.28 -21.66 -10.54
C THR A 186 4.45 -20.69 -9.69
N PRO A 187 3.21 -20.37 -10.11
CA PRO A 187 2.29 -19.57 -9.29
C PRO A 187 2.05 -20.14 -7.88
N LEU A 188 2.10 -21.47 -7.70
CA LEU A 188 1.99 -22.08 -6.37
C LEU A 188 3.22 -21.84 -5.51
N HIS A 189 4.43 -21.89 -6.07
CA HIS A 189 5.66 -21.61 -5.32
C HIS A 189 5.65 -20.18 -4.79
N VAL A 190 5.16 -19.21 -5.57
CA VAL A 190 4.97 -17.83 -5.11
C VAL A 190 4.05 -17.79 -3.90
N ARG A 191 2.88 -18.42 -3.95
CA ARG A 191 1.92 -18.47 -2.84
C ARG A 191 2.52 -19.10 -1.59
N LEU A 192 3.25 -20.21 -1.76
CA LEU A 192 3.94 -20.88 -0.66
C LEU A 192 5.00 -19.99 -0.02
N HIS A 193 5.85 -19.33 -0.81
CA HIS A 193 6.88 -18.44 -0.28
C HIS A 193 6.30 -17.24 0.47
N ILE A 194 5.15 -16.71 0.03
CA ILE A 194 4.43 -15.67 0.78
C ILE A 194 3.92 -16.24 2.11
N ALA A 195 3.31 -17.42 2.11
CA ALA A 195 2.83 -18.05 3.35
C ALA A 195 3.96 -18.36 4.35
N LEU A 196 5.13 -18.76 3.87
CA LEU A 196 6.32 -18.97 4.72
C LEU A 196 6.81 -17.66 5.35
N ASP A 197 6.78 -16.53 4.62
CA ASP A 197 7.11 -15.21 5.21
C ASP A 197 6.05 -14.79 6.25
N ILE A 198 4.77 -15.05 5.98
CA ILE A 198 3.70 -14.82 6.94
C ILE A 198 3.87 -15.67 8.20
N ALA A 199 4.33 -16.93 8.09
CA ALA A 199 4.61 -17.78 9.24
C ALA A 199 5.72 -17.18 10.13
N THR A 200 6.78 -16.61 9.54
CA THR A 200 7.80 -15.87 10.31
C THR A 200 7.20 -14.68 11.05
N ARG A 201 6.38 -13.86 10.38
CA ARG A 201 5.71 -12.72 11.02
C ARG A 201 4.68 -13.15 12.07
N ALA A 202 4.10 -14.34 11.94
CA ALA A 202 3.19 -14.92 12.92
C ALA A 202 3.95 -15.31 14.20
N ARG A 203 5.14 -15.91 14.08
CA ARG A 203 6.03 -16.14 15.23
C ARG A 203 6.41 -14.83 15.94
N ASP A 204 6.72 -13.77 15.19
CA ASP A 204 7.00 -12.45 15.77
C ASP A 204 5.78 -11.85 16.48
N ALA A 205 4.57 -12.04 15.93
CA ALA A 205 3.33 -11.61 16.57
C ALA A 205 3.07 -12.39 17.86
N ALA A 206 3.29 -13.71 17.86
CA ALA A 206 3.20 -14.56 19.04
C ALA A 206 4.20 -14.13 20.13
N GLY A 207 5.46 -13.89 19.76
CA GLY A 207 6.50 -13.42 20.69
C GLY A 207 6.18 -12.06 21.32
N ARG A 208 5.50 -11.18 20.58
CA ARG A 208 5.00 -9.89 21.08
C ARG A 208 3.62 -9.96 21.73
N ARG A 209 3.02 -11.15 21.83
CA ARG A 209 1.65 -11.38 22.35
C ARG A 209 0.57 -10.55 21.64
N ALA A 210 0.77 -10.29 20.35
CA ALA A 210 -0.19 -9.57 19.51
C ALA A 210 -1.22 -10.59 18.95
N TRP A 211 -2.14 -11.06 19.80
CA TRP A 211 -2.97 -12.24 19.51
C TRP A 211 -3.92 -12.06 18.33
N ARG A 212 -4.55 -10.89 18.20
CA ARG A 212 -5.37 -10.56 17.03
C ARG A 212 -4.56 -10.57 15.73
N ASP A 213 -3.34 -10.04 15.77
CA ASP A 213 -2.45 -9.99 14.61
C ASP A 213 -1.93 -11.39 14.23
N LEU A 214 -1.63 -12.22 15.23
CA LEU A 214 -1.30 -13.63 15.05
C LEU A 214 -2.47 -14.36 14.39
N ASP A 215 -3.68 -14.21 14.91
CA ASP A 215 -4.86 -14.88 14.40
C ASP A 215 -5.14 -14.54 12.92
N ALA A 216 -5.09 -13.26 12.56
CA ALA A 216 -5.27 -12.83 11.18
C ALA A 216 -4.24 -13.49 10.23
N LYS A 217 -3.00 -13.70 10.71
CA LYS A 217 -1.95 -14.41 9.94
C LYS A 217 -2.21 -15.91 9.85
N LEU A 218 -2.66 -16.54 10.93
CA LEU A 218 -3.04 -17.97 10.93
C LEU A 218 -4.19 -18.24 9.97
N TYR A 219 -5.20 -17.36 9.94
CA TYR A 219 -6.29 -17.43 8.97
C TYR A 219 -5.78 -17.39 7.52
N TYR A 220 -4.87 -16.45 7.21
CA TYR A 220 -4.24 -16.39 5.89
C TYR A 220 -3.45 -17.67 5.56
N MET A 221 -2.67 -18.19 6.52
CA MET A 221 -1.90 -19.42 6.35
C MET A 221 -2.81 -20.61 6.05
N ARG A 222 -3.88 -20.80 6.84
CA ARG A 222 -4.86 -21.87 6.68
C ARG A 222 -5.50 -21.84 5.28
N ARG A 223 -6.03 -20.69 4.86
CA ARG A 223 -6.60 -20.52 3.51
C ARG A 223 -5.59 -20.76 2.40
N THR A 224 -4.34 -20.37 2.61
CA THR A 224 -3.29 -20.58 1.61
C THR A 224 -2.93 -22.06 1.48
N ILE A 225 -2.79 -22.78 2.61
CA ILE A 225 -2.56 -24.24 2.63
C ILE A 225 -3.70 -24.97 1.91
N GLU A 226 -4.96 -24.66 2.24
CA GLU A 226 -6.13 -25.25 1.59
C GLU A 226 -6.14 -24.97 0.08
N THR A 227 -5.84 -23.73 -0.32
CA THR A 227 -5.78 -23.34 -1.72
C THR A 227 -4.67 -24.09 -2.47
N ILE A 228 -3.46 -24.17 -1.90
CA ILE A 228 -2.34 -24.89 -2.51
C ILE A 228 -2.70 -26.38 -2.61
N GLY A 229 -3.20 -26.98 -1.54
CA GLY A 229 -3.61 -28.39 -1.51
C GLY A 229 -4.66 -28.71 -2.58
N ALA A 230 -5.73 -27.90 -2.66
CA ALA A 230 -6.77 -28.08 -3.69
C ALA A 230 -6.19 -27.94 -5.11
N ARG A 231 -5.33 -26.94 -5.35
CA ARG A 231 -4.70 -26.72 -6.67
C ARG A 231 -3.75 -27.84 -7.07
N LEU A 232 -3.03 -28.45 -6.12
CA LEU A 232 -2.20 -29.61 -6.38
C LEU A 232 -3.04 -30.84 -6.76
N VAL A 233 -4.19 -31.05 -6.12
CA VAL A 233 -5.12 -32.15 -6.45
C VAL A 233 -5.69 -32.01 -7.87
N PHE A 234 -6.03 -30.79 -8.28
CA PHE A 234 -6.62 -30.52 -9.60
C PHE A 234 -5.60 -30.15 -10.69
N ALA A 235 -4.30 -30.37 -10.45
CA ALA A 235 -3.25 -29.96 -11.38
C ALA A 235 -3.35 -30.63 -12.76
N GLU A 236 -3.93 -31.84 -12.85
CA GLU A 236 -4.18 -32.50 -14.15
C GLU A 236 -5.21 -31.76 -15.02
N VAL A 237 -6.11 -31.00 -14.40
CA VAL A 237 -7.18 -30.25 -15.07
C VAL A 237 -6.76 -28.80 -15.36
N SER A 238 -5.81 -28.26 -14.58
CA SER A 238 -5.24 -26.92 -14.72
C SER A 238 -3.70 -26.96 -14.68
N PRO A 239 -3.04 -27.48 -15.73
CA PRO A 239 -1.59 -27.64 -15.76
C PRO A 239 -0.86 -26.29 -15.65
N GLU A 240 -1.48 -25.19 -16.07
CA GLU A 240 -0.92 -23.83 -16.01
C GLU A 240 -0.52 -23.40 -14.58
N VAL A 241 -1.09 -24.04 -13.56
CA VAL A 241 -0.79 -23.76 -12.15
C VAL A 241 0.57 -24.34 -11.72
N LEU A 242 1.02 -25.40 -12.42
CA LEU A 242 2.34 -26.01 -12.26
C LEU A 242 3.31 -25.59 -13.36
N GLU A 243 2.86 -24.82 -14.35
CA GLU A 243 3.75 -24.32 -15.39
C GLU A 243 4.77 -23.33 -14.82
N ALA A 244 6.02 -23.65 -15.13
CA ALA A 244 7.18 -22.82 -14.94
C ALA A 244 7.00 -21.46 -15.62
N THR A 245 6.98 -20.37 -14.86
CA THR A 245 7.01 -19.04 -15.49
C THR A 245 8.44 -18.73 -15.96
N PRO A 246 8.66 -18.41 -17.25
CA PRO A 246 9.97 -18.00 -17.74
C PRO A 246 10.47 -16.75 -17.01
N ARG A 247 11.78 -16.70 -16.76
CA ARG A 247 12.44 -15.55 -16.13
C ARG A 247 13.59 -15.07 -17.00
N PRO A 248 13.28 -14.27 -18.04
CA PRO A 248 14.33 -13.71 -18.87
C PRO A 248 15.23 -12.79 -18.04
N ASP A 249 16.46 -12.59 -18.51
CA ASP A 249 17.40 -11.67 -17.88
C ASP A 249 16.89 -10.23 -18.01
N VAL A 250 16.43 -9.63 -16.90
CA VAL A 250 15.90 -8.26 -16.90
C VAL A 250 17.02 -7.23 -17.10
N GLY A 251 18.28 -7.65 -16.98
CA GLY A 251 19.46 -6.88 -17.34
C GLY A 251 19.61 -6.60 -18.84
N VAL A 252 18.96 -7.34 -19.75
CA VAL A 252 19.01 -7.09 -21.22
C VAL A 252 17.74 -6.45 -21.80
N ILE A 253 16.91 -5.83 -20.97
CA ILE A 253 15.64 -5.27 -21.45
C ILE A 253 15.85 -4.19 -22.52
N GLN A 254 15.03 -4.28 -23.56
CA GLN A 254 14.89 -3.31 -24.64
C GLN A 254 13.46 -2.76 -24.63
N THR A 255 13.30 -1.48 -24.99
CA THR A 255 11.99 -0.86 -25.17
C THR A 255 11.64 -0.75 -26.65
N ALA A 256 10.45 -1.21 -27.04
CA ALA A 256 9.93 -1.02 -28.38
C ALA A 256 8.41 -0.81 -28.33
N GLY A 257 7.90 0.25 -28.97
CA GLY A 257 6.46 0.51 -29.07
C GLY A 257 5.73 0.62 -27.72
N GLY A 258 6.38 1.16 -26.69
CA GLY A 258 5.82 1.26 -25.34
C GLY A 258 5.81 -0.03 -24.53
N SER A 259 6.43 -1.10 -25.02
CA SER A 259 6.57 -2.39 -24.34
C SER A 259 8.02 -2.72 -24.01
N PHE A 260 8.22 -3.52 -22.96
CA PHE A 260 9.52 -4.07 -22.60
C PHE A 260 9.71 -5.45 -23.21
N TYR A 261 10.89 -5.70 -23.74
CA TYR A 261 11.30 -6.97 -24.30
C TYR A 261 12.60 -7.44 -23.65
N ALA A 262 12.71 -8.72 -23.34
CA ALA A 262 13.97 -9.36 -23.02
C ALA A 262 14.07 -10.66 -23.81
N GLU A 263 15.23 -10.90 -24.42
CA GLU A 263 15.50 -12.12 -25.20
C GLU A 263 14.46 -12.37 -26.31
N GLY A 264 13.97 -11.29 -26.94
CA GLY A 264 12.97 -11.35 -28.02
C GLY A 264 11.53 -11.63 -27.57
N ARG A 265 11.25 -11.62 -26.26
CA ARG A 265 9.91 -11.85 -25.70
C ARG A 265 9.40 -10.64 -24.93
N PRO A 266 8.09 -10.34 -24.98
CA PRO A 266 7.52 -9.28 -24.14
C PRO A 266 7.64 -9.65 -22.66
N VAL A 267 7.97 -8.67 -21.82
CA VAL A 267 8.12 -8.83 -20.37
C VAL A 267 7.33 -7.75 -19.67
N PHE A 268 6.60 -8.15 -18.63
CA PHE A 268 5.99 -7.21 -17.70
C PHE A 268 6.90 -7.04 -16.50
N LEU A 269 7.28 -5.79 -16.22
CA LEU A 269 7.98 -5.44 -15.00
C LEU A 269 6.96 -5.24 -13.89
N PHE A 270 7.01 -6.10 -12.88
CA PHE A 270 6.08 -6.14 -11.78
C PHE A 270 6.83 -6.33 -10.47
N GLY A 271 6.52 -5.46 -9.50
CA GLY A 271 7.41 -5.23 -8.38
C GLY A 271 6.77 -4.45 -7.24
N ALA A 272 7.62 -4.10 -6.28
CA ALA A 272 7.24 -3.31 -5.13
C ALA A 272 8.25 -2.19 -4.87
N ARG A 273 7.80 -1.17 -4.15
CA ARG A 273 8.69 -0.17 -3.57
C ARG A 273 9.43 -0.77 -2.38
N VAL A 274 10.76 -0.63 -2.38
CA VAL A 274 11.60 -0.87 -1.21
C VAL A 274 11.76 0.45 -0.44
N ALA A 275 11.64 0.40 0.88
CA ALA A 275 11.70 1.62 1.70
C ALA A 275 13.11 2.21 1.71
N ARG A 276 14.13 1.34 1.66
CA ARG A 276 15.55 1.67 1.59
C ARG A 276 16.28 0.60 0.76
N PRO A 277 17.44 0.92 0.14
CA PRO A 277 18.27 -0.09 -0.53
C PRO A 277 18.70 -1.18 0.45
N CYS A 278 18.17 -2.40 0.29
CA CYS A 278 18.40 -3.53 1.18
C CYS A 278 18.52 -4.82 0.35
N PRO A 279 19.70 -5.46 0.27
CA PRO A 279 19.91 -6.70 -0.50
C PRO A 279 18.90 -7.81 -0.18
N GLU A 280 18.56 -7.99 1.10
CA GLU A 280 17.65 -9.03 1.58
C GLU A 280 16.22 -8.85 1.06
N GLU A 281 15.79 -7.59 0.84
CA GLU A 281 14.49 -7.30 0.26
C GLU A 281 14.43 -7.77 -1.21
N LEU A 282 15.51 -7.62 -1.99
CA LEU A 282 15.57 -8.12 -3.36
C LEU A 282 15.48 -9.65 -3.42
N ALA A 283 16.17 -10.34 -2.50
CA ALA A 283 16.05 -11.78 -2.35
C ALA A 283 14.61 -12.20 -2.02
N ARG A 284 13.88 -11.40 -1.23
CA ARG A 284 12.45 -11.64 -0.93
C ARG A 284 11.58 -11.43 -2.16
N LEU A 285 11.75 -10.35 -2.91
CA LEU A 285 11.01 -10.07 -4.15
C LEU A 285 11.20 -11.20 -5.17
N ARG A 286 12.44 -11.68 -5.33
CA ARG A 286 12.78 -12.85 -6.15
C ARG A 286 11.95 -14.09 -5.81
N ARG A 287 11.80 -14.40 -4.52
CA ARG A 287 11.00 -15.54 -4.04
C ARG A 287 9.52 -15.36 -4.34
N TYR A 288 9.02 -14.12 -4.34
CA TYR A 288 7.63 -13.82 -4.72
C TYR A 288 7.40 -13.78 -6.24
N GLY A 289 8.42 -14.08 -7.04
CA GLY A 289 8.32 -14.02 -8.50
C GLY A 289 8.19 -12.61 -9.06
N LEU A 290 8.48 -11.60 -8.25
CA LEU A 290 8.60 -10.22 -8.70
C LEU A 290 9.97 -10.03 -9.37
N ASN A 291 10.02 -9.12 -10.34
CA ASN A 291 11.21 -8.86 -11.17
C ASN A 291 11.59 -7.37 -11.22
N LEU A 292 10.93 -6.52 -10.43
CA LEU A 292 11.20 -5.10 -10.32
C LEU A 292 11.23 -4.65 -8.85
N ALA A 293 12.12 -3.72 -8.53
CA ALA A 293 12.10 -2.96 -7.29
C ALA A 293 12.20 -1.46 -7.58
N VAL A 294 11.38 -0.66 -6.89
CA VAL A 294 11.47 0.81 -6.93
C VAL A 294 12.12 1.29 -5.64
N PHE A 295 13.19 2.08 -5.71
CA PHE A 295 13.93 2.50 -4.52
C PHE A 295 14.16 4.03 -4.52
N PRO A 296 14.03 4.69 -3.37
CA PRO A 296 14.28 6.12 -3.27
C PRO A 296 15.78 6.42 -3.26
N ILE A 297 16.15 7.58 -3.80
CA ILE A 297 17.46 8.21 -3.61
C ILE A 297 17.23 9.69 -3.29
N ALA A 298 17.62 10.09 -2.10
CA ALA A 298 17.52 11.46 -1.63
C ALA A 298 18.83 12.24 -1.85
N PRO A 299 18.80 13.59 -1.89
CA PRO A 299 20.01 14.41 -1.86
C PRO A 299 20.97 14.05 -0.72
N ALA A 300 20.45 13.68 0.45
CA ALA A 300 21.25 13.21 1.59
C ALA A 300 22.01 11.89 1.33
N ASP A 301 21.64 11.15 0.29
CA ASP A 301 22.33 9.91 -0.09
C ASP A 301 23.54 10.17 -0.99
N THR A 302 23.54 11.30 -1.71
CA THR A 302 24.62 11.73 -2.60
C THR A 302 25.49 12.84 -2.01
N LEU A 303 24.99 13.54 -0.98
CA LEU A 303 25.64 14.71 -0.38
C LEU A 303 25.63 14.58 1.15
N SER A 304 26.80 14.62 1.79
CA SER A 304 26.95 14.60 3.25
C SER A 304 26.75 15.97 3.91
N GLY A 305 26.75 17.02 3.09
CA GLY A 305 26.48 18.40 3.47
C GLY A 305 26.16 19.21 2.22
N PRO A 306 25.85 20.52 2.36
CA PRO A 306 25.41 21.34 1.24
C PRO A 306 26.36 21.29 0.04
N ASP A 307 27.66 21.23 0.31
CA ASP A 307 28.72 21.33 -0.70
C ASP A 307 29.70 20.15 -0.65
N GLN A 308 29.31 19.05 0.00
CA GLN A 308 30.18 17.88 0.24
C GLN A 308 29.56 16.61 -0.35
N PRO A 309 30.23 15.93 -1.30
CA PRO A 309 29.74 14.66 -1.84
C PRO A 309 29.80 13.55 -0.78
N ALA A 310 28.79 12.69 -0.77
CA ALA A 310 28.80 11.45 -0.02
C ALA A 310 29.37 10.31 -0.88
N ASP A 311 29.79 9.22 -0.22
CA ASP A 311 30.21 8.00 -0.92
C ASP A 311 28.98 7.18 -1.36
N PHE A 312 28.40 7.60 -2.49
CA PHE A 312 27.22 6.97 -3.07
C PHE A 312 27.47 5.51 -3.47
N ALA A 313 28.64 5.20 -4.02
CA ALA A 313 29.00 3.85 -4.46
C ALA A 313 29.06 2.89 -3.26
N ALA A 314 29.77 3.24 -2.19
CA ALA A 314 29.87 2.40 -0.99
C ALA A 314 28.50 2.09 -0.37
N ARG A 315 27.52 2.98 -0.53
CA ARG A 315 26.17 2.81 0.02
C ARG A 315 25.25 1.94 -0.82
N PHE A 316 25.39 1.94 -2.15
CA PHE A 316 24.44 1.29 -3.06
C PHE A 316 25.00 0.09 -3.83
N ASP A 317 26.32 -0.10 -3.90
CA ASP A 317 26.91 -1.14 -4.75
C ASP A 317 26.54 -2.56 -4.31
N SER A 318 26.40 -2.82 -3.00
CA SER A 318 25.93 -4.12 -2.50
C SER A 318 24.48 -4.40 -2.91
N PHE A 319 23.64 -3.36 -2.96
CA PHE A 319 22.26 -3.44 -3.42
C PHE A 319 22.20 -3.69 -4.94
N PHE A 320 23.04 -3.02 -5.74
CA PHE A 320 23.14 -3.26 -7.18
C PHE A 320 23.68 -4.66 -7.50
N ALA A 321 24.66 -5.13 -6.74
CA ALA A 321 25.18 -6.50 -6.86
C ALA A 321 24.08 -7.54 -6.56
N ALA A 322 23.30 -7.35 -5.49
CA ALA A 322 22.17 -8.21 -5.16
C ALA A 322 21.07 -8.18 -6.22
N ALA A 323 20.80 -7.02 -6.83
CA ALA A 323 19.86 -6.92 -7.94
C ALA A 323 20.29 -7.78 -9.12
N LYS A 324 21.58 -7.79 -9.46
CA LYS A 324 22.15 -8.65 -10.50
C LYS A 324 22.07 -10.12 -10.12
N GLU A 325 22.47 -10.48 -8.91
CA GLU A 325 22.41 -11.85 -8.39
C GLU A 325 20.99 -12.43 -8.45
N HIS A 326 20.00 -11.60 -8.12
CA HIS A 326 18.61 -12.00 -8.07
C HIS A 326 17.83 -11.66 -9.35
N ASN A 327 18.47 -11.20 -10.42
CA ASN A 327 17.80 -10.82 -11.66
C ASN A 327 16.56 -9.90 -11.41
N ILE A 328 16.71 -8.90 -10.54
CA ILE A 328 15.68 -7.91 -10.22
C ILE A 328 16.04 -6.59 -10.90
N GLY A 329 15.16 -6.12 -11.78
CA GLY A 329 15.27 -4.80 -12.38
C GLY A 329 15.04 -3.73 -11.32
N LEU A 330 15.72 -2.59 -11.47
CA LEU A 330 15.62 -1.49 -10.54
C LEU A 330 15.08 -0.26 -11.25
N ALA A 331 14.14 0.44 -10.60
CA ALA A 331 13.76 1.79 -10.96
C ALA A 331 14.17 2.72 -9.81
N ALA A 332 15.11 3.62 -10.11
CA ALA A 332 15.50 4.64 -9.16
C ALA A 332 14.40 5.70 -9.10
N ARG A 333 14.13 6.23 -7.91
CA ARG A 333 13.25 7.40 -7.76
C ARG A 333 14.03 8.46 -7.01
N LEU A 334 14.50 9.45 -7.76
CA LEU A 334 15.13 10.62 -7.18
C LEU A 334 14.07 11.39 -6.41
N GLU A 335 14.40 11.78 -5.19
CA GLU A 335 13.50 12.43 -4.24
C GLU A 335 14.06 13.80 -3.87
N PRO A 336 14.01 14.81 -4.76
CA PRO A 336 14.71 16.08 -4.57
C PRO A 336 14.15 16.89 -3.39
N CYS A 337 12.94 16.56 -2.94
CA CYS A 337 12.30 17.13 -1.76
C CYS A 337 12.77 16.52 -0.42
N LEU A 338 13.46 15.38 -0.42
CA LEU A 338 13.96 14.73 0.79
C LEU A 338 15.38 15.21 1.11
N LEU A 339 15.52 16.51 1.37
CA LEU A 339 16.80 17.12 1.73
C LEU A 339 17.30 16.62 3.10
N GLY A 340 18.62 16.61 3.30
CA GLY A 340 19.23 16.26 4.59
C GLY A 340 19.00 17.33 5.66
N GLU A 341 19.24 16.99 6.94
CA GLU A 341 19.06 17.92 8.08
C GLU A 341 19.82 19.24 7.89
N TRP A 342 21.01 19.17 7.29
CA TRP A 342 21.84 20.33 6.95
C TRP A 342 21.14 21.39 6.07
N ALA A 343 20.12 21.00 5.29
CA ALA A 343 19.41 21.93 4.42
C ALA A 343 18.44 22.82 5.21
N TYR A 344 17.83 22.27 6.26
CA TYR A 344 16.90 22.99 7.12
C TYR A 344 17.61 24.03 7.99
N GLU A 345 18.85 23.73 8.41
CA GLU A 345 19.71 24.69 9.10
C GLU A 345 20.14 25.84 8.17
N ARG A 346 20.45 25.53 6.91
CA ARG A 346 20.93 26.51 5.93
C ARG A 346 19.82 27.40 5.37
N TRP A 347 18.61 26.87 5.24
CA TRP A 347 17.44 27.60 4.75
C TRP A 347 16.28 27.52 5.75
N PRO A 348 16.32 28.32 6.83
CA PRO A 348 15.18 28.47 7.73
C PRO A 348 13.96 28.94 6.93
N GLY A 349 12.90 28.14 6.93
CA GLY A 349 11.67 28.40 6.16
C GLY A 349 11.46 27.52 4.92
N LEU A 350 12.36 26.55 4.67
CA LEU A 350 12.30 25.59 3.56
C LEU A 350 10.92 24.91 3.38
N THR A 351 10.16 24.77 4.47
CA THR A 351 8.85 24.09 4.50
C THR A 351 7.72 24.95 5.04
N ASP A 352 7.88 26.28 5.15
CA ASP A 352 6.84 27.19 5.65
C ASP A 352 5.52 27.12 4.86
N LYS A 353 5.57 26.50 3.68
CA LYS A 353 4.45 26.33 2.74
C LYS A 353 3.85 24.91 2.76
N GLY A 354 4.29 24.06 3.70
CA GLY A 354 3.87 22.67 3.82
C GLY A 354 4.56 21.70 2.83
N PHE A 355 5.53 22.18 2.04
CA PHE A 355 6.38 21.36 1.18
C PHE A 355 7.73 22.06 0.95
N VAL A 356 8.73 21.30 0.48
CA VAL A 356 10.06 21.84 0.14
C VAL A 356 10.00 22.68 -1.12
N ASP A 357 10.33 23.95 -1.01
CA ASP A 357 10.31 24.88 -2.15
C ASP A 357 11.56 24.75 -3.04
N TRP A 358 11.36 24.27 -4.26
CA TRP A 358 12.42 24.06 -5.26
C TRP A 358 12.83 25.34 -5.97
N THR A 359 12.17 26.46 -5.70
CA THR A 359 12.48 27.73 -6.36
C THR A 359 13.68 28.45 -5.74
N LEU A 360 14.03 28.11 -4.49
CA LEU A 360 15.19 28.66 -3.80
C LEU A 360 16.48 28.31 -4.56
N PRO A 361 17.34 29.30 -4.93
CA PRO A 361 18.53 29.05 -5.73
C PRO A 361 19.47 27.98 -5.16
N GLY A 362 19.72 28.01 -3.85
CA GLY A 362 20.56 27.01 -3.18
C GLY A 362 19.97 25.59 -3.15
N VAL A 363 18.63 25.48 -3.16
CA VAL A 363 17.95 24.19 -3.30
C VAL A 363 18.10 23.68 -4.72
N ARG A 364 17.94 24.53 -5.74
CA ARG A 364 18.15 24.13 -7.15
C ARG A 364 19.57 23.62 -7.41
N GLU A 365 20.58 24.32 -6.90
CA GLU A 365 21.99 23.89 -7.00
C GLU A 365 22.24 22.56 -6.29
N THR A 366 21.56 22.33 -5.17
CA THR A 366 21.60 21.04 -4.46
C THR A 366 21.00 19.91 -5.30
N ILE A 367 19.83 20.15 -5.90
CA ILE A 367 19.14 19.17 -6.76
C ILE A 367 20.02 18.84 -7.97
N GLN A 368 20.62 19.86 -8.60
CA GLN A 368 21.52 19.65 -9.73
C GLN A 368 22.72 18.76 -9.35
N ARG A 369 23.39 19.04 -8.23
CA ARG A 369 24.53 18.22 -7.77
C ARG A 369 24.14 16.81 -7.38
N HIS A 370 22.97 16.66 -6.77
CA HIS A 370 22.39 15.34 -6.51
C HIS A 370 22.22 14.53 -7.80
N PHE A 371 21.73 15.15 -8.87
CA PHE A 371 21.56 14.49 -10.18
C PHE A 371 22.91 14.17 -10.83
N GLU A 372 23.86 15.11 -10.79
CA GLU A 372 25.22 14.93 -11.30
C GLU A 372 25.96 13.78 -10.60
N ALA A 373 25.69 13.54 -9.31
CA ALA A 373 26.24 12.42 -8.56
C ALA A 373 25.51 11.09 -8.84
N ALA A 374 24.17 11.08 -8.80
CA ALA A 374 23.39 9.85 -8.89
C ALA A 374 23.28 9.29 -10.32
N LEU A 375 22.92 10.12 -11.30
CA LEU A 375 22.49 9.65 -12.62
C LEU A 375 23.60 8.92 -13.41
N PRO A 376 24.86 9.40 -13.45
CA PRO A 376 25.93 8.68 -14.13
C PRO A 376 26.20 7.30 -13.51
N HIS A 377 26.18 7.22 -12.17
CA HIS A 377 26.39 5.95 -11.47
C HIS A 377 25.25 4.96 -11.75
N LEU A 378 24.01 5.44 -11.74
CA LEU A 378 22.83 4.63 -12.07
C LEU A 378 22.84 4.14 -13.52
N ALA A 379 23.21 5.00 -14.47
CA ALA A 379 23.27 4.65 -15.89
C ALA A 379 24.32 3.57 -16.19
N ALA A 380 25.38 3.49 -15.38
CA ALA A 380 26.37 2.43 -15.48
C ALA A 380 25.85 1.06 -14.98
N GLN A 381 24.76 1.04 -14.20
CA GLN A 381 24.21 -0.20 -13.64
C GLN A 381 23.26 -0.89 -14.61
N ARG A 382 23.68 -2.06 -15.11
CA ARG A 382 22.87 -2.88 -16.02
C ARG A 382 21.49 -3.23 -15.47
N MET A 383 21.31 -3.32 -14.16
CA MET A 383 20.01 -3.66 -13.55
C MET A 383 19.08 -2.46 -13.39
N VAL A 384 19.60 -1.23 -13.45
CA VAL A 384 18.77 -0.01 -13.40
C VAL A 384 18.15 0.21 -14.78
N LYS A 385 16.82 0.26 -14.82
CA LYS A 385 16.03 0.35 -16.06
C LYS A 385 15.47 1.74 -16.29
N ALA A 386 15.15 2.43 -15.21
CA ALA A 386 14.55 3.75 -15.26
C ALA A 386 14.96 4.57 -14.05
N ALA A 387 14.87 5.89 -14.19
CA ALA A 387 14.87 6.82 -13.08
C ALA A 387 13.66 7.76 -13.16
N SER A 388 12.92 7.85 -12.08
CA SER A 388 11.99 8.96 -11.87
C SER A 388 12.75 10.15 -11.30
N LEU A 389 12.61 11.32 -11.94
CA LEU A 389 13.36 12.53 -11.61
C LEU A 389 12.70 13.32 -10.47
N ALA A 390 11.39 13.13 -10.27
CA ALA A 390 10.65 13.73 -9.17
C ALA A 390 9.40 12.89 -8.89
N ASN A 391 8.93 12.98 -7.65
CA ASN A 391 7.65 12.44 -7.24
C ASN A 391 6.73 13.58 -6.79
N ASN A 392 5.62 13.75 -7.50
CA ASN A 392 4.60 14.79 -7.29
C ASN A 392 5.22 16.19 -7.07
N PRO A 393 6.01 16.72 -8.03
CA PRO A 393 6.73 17.98 -7.86
C PRO A 393 5.76 19.14 -7.59
N ARG A 394 6.10 19.97 -6.60
CA ARG A 394 5.33 21.15 -6.20
C ARG A 394 6.25 22.36 -6.15
N PHE A 395 5.71 23.50 -6.55
CA PHE A 395 6.43 24.76 -6.70
C PHE A 395 5.69 25.89 -6.02
N LYS A 396 6.43 26.84 -5.46
CA LYS A 396 5.91 28.16 -5.09
C LYS A 396 6.87 29.22 -5.63
N PHE A 397 6.50 29.84 -6.75
CA PHE A 397 7.30 30.93 -7.31
C PHE A 397 6.87 32.26 -6.68
N ASP A 398 7.58 32.72 -5.64
CA ASP A 398 7.18 33.92 -4.87
C ASP A 398 8.17 35.10 -4.86
N SER A 399 9.22 35.04 -5.67
CA SER A 399 10.21 36.12 -5.76
C SER A 399 9.70 37.35 -6.52
N GLU A 400 10.30 38.51 -6.25
CA GLU A 400 10.03 39.74 -6.99
C GLU A 400 10.34 39.58 -8.49
N ALA A 401 11.36 38.80 -8.84
CA ALA A 401 11.67 38.51 -10.25
C ALA A 401 10.52 37.79 -10.96
N VAL A 402 9.88 36.83 -10.28
CA VAL A 402 8.69 36.12 -10.81
C VAL A 402 7.53 37.09 -10.95
N ARG A 403 7.32 37.97 -9.96
CA ARG A 403 6.30 39.01 -10.03
C ARG A 403 6.51 39.91 -11.24
N GLN A 404 7.73 40.40 -11.48
CA GLN A 404 8.05 41.24 -12.63
C GLN A 404 7.80 40.51 -13.97
N ALA A 405 8.21 39.24 -14.09
CA ALA A 405 7.92 38.44 -15.27
C ALA A 405 6.40 38.25 -15.49
N PHE A 406 5.62 38.10 -14.42
CA PHE A 406 4.16 38.07 -14.51
C PHE A 406 3.60 39.43 -14.98
N LEU A 407 4.10 40.54 -14.45
CA LEU A 407 3.71 41.89 -14.88
C LEU A 407 3.96 42.11 -16.38
N GLU A 408 5.11 41.68 -16.88
CA GLU A 408 5.46 41.77 -18.31
C GLU A 408 4.46 40.99 -19.17
N ARG A 409 4.10 39.76 -18.76
CA ARG A 409 3.08 38.96 -19.43
C ARG A 409 1.71 39.66 -19.42
N VAL A 410 1.29 40.19 -18.28
CA VAL A 410 0.00 40.90 -18.15
C VAL A 410 -0.02 42.15 -19.02
N ARG A 411 1.06 42.93 -19.07
CA ARG A 411 1.17 44.11 -19.96
C ARG A 411 1.11 43.74 -21.44
N ALA A 412 1.65 42.58 -21.83
CA ALA A 412 1.56 42.09 -23.20
C ALA A 412 0.13 41.67 -23.59
N GLN A 413 -0.65 41.17 -22.63
CA GLN A 413 -2.01 40.69 -22.86
C GLN A 413 -3.08 41.78 -22.76
N TYR A 414 -2.90 42.75 -21.85
CA TYR A 414 -3.86 43.81 -21.60
C TYR A 414 -3.30 45.16 -22.08
N PRO A 415 -3.88 45.76 -23.13
CA PRO A 415 -3.32 46.97 -23.75
C PRO A 415 -3.37 48.19 -22.82
N ASP A 416 -4.30 48.21 -21.86
CA ASP A 416 -4.45 49.29 -20.90
C ASP A 416 -5.02 48.81 -19.55
N ARG A 417 -4.85 49.65 -18.54
CA ARG A 417 -5.29 49.40 -17.15
C ARG A 417 -6.82 49.29 -17.01
N PRO A 418 -7.65 50.15 -17.64
CA PRO A 418 -9.10 49.96 -17.62
C PRO A 418 -9.56 48.57 -18.07
N THR A 419 -8.97 48.05 -19.15
CA THR A 419 -9.27 46.72 -19.68
C THR A 419 -8.90 45.62 -18.68
N LEU A 420 -7.72 45.71 -18.07
CA LEU A 420 -7.31 44.79 -16.99
C LEU A 420 -8.28 44.85 -15.80
N ASN A 421 -8.58 46.05 -15.31
CA ASN A 421 -9.48 46.25 -14.17
C ASN A 421 -10.88 45.68 -14.42
N GLN A 422 -11.38 45.79 -15.65
CA GLN A 422 -12.64 45.18 -16.05
C GLN A 422 -12.55 43.65 -16.03
N ALA A 423 -11.49 43.06 -16.59
CA ALA A 423 -11.32 41.61 -16.67
C ALA A 423 -11.13 40.95 -15.31
N TRP A 424 -10.32 41.56 -14.44
CA TRP A 424 -10.00 41.03 -13.12
C TRP A 424 -10.93 41.51 -12.02
N HIS A 425 -11.89 42.39 -12.33
CA HIS A 425 -12.70 43.11 -11.34
C HIS A 425 -11.84 43.77 -10.26
N SER A 426 -10.77 44.43 -10.68
CA SER A 426 -9.81 45.11 -9.81
C SER A 426 -9.95 46.62 -9.86
N HIS A 427 -9.34 47.30 -8.89
CA HIS A 427 -9.28 48.77 -8.79
C HIS A 427 -7.84 49.27 -8.80
N LEU A 428 -6.99 48.66 -9.62
CA LEU A 428 -5.57 48.99 -9.69
C LEU A 428 -5.39 50.40 -10.26
N ALA A 429 -4.52 51.20 -9.64
CA ALA A 429 -4.09 52.51 -10.12
C ALA A 429 -2.96 52.39 -11.15
N SER A 430 -2.15 51.33 -11.07
CA SER A 430 -1.10 50.99 -12.04
C SER A 430 -0.92 49.47 -12.15
N PHE A 431 -0.23 49.00 -13.20
CA PHE A 431 0.17 47.61 -13.29
C PHE A 431 1.13 47.20 -12.15
N ASP A 432 1.92 48.15 -11.61
CA ASP A 432 2.87 47.88 -10.53
C ASP A 432 2.21 47.64 -9.17
N GLU A 433 0.88 47.76 -9.05
CA GLU A 433 0.13 47.33 -7.85
C GLU A 433 -0.26 45.84 -7.90
N ILE A 434 -0.05 45.16 -9.04
CA ILE A 434 -0.35 43.73 -9.12
C ILE A 434 0.63 43.00 -8.23
N THR A 435 0.09 42.16 -7.35
CA THR A 435 0.84 41.24 -6.50
C THR A 435 0.60 39.82 -7.00
N ILE A 436 1.52 38.92 -6.66
CA ILE A 436 1.34 37.48 -6.90
C ILE A 436 0.38 36.89 -5.86
N TRP A 437 -0.23 35.75 -6.17
CA TRP A 437 -1.27 35.20 -5.31
C TRP A 437 -0.68 34.72 -3.99
N ASP A 438 -1.12 35.35 -2.89
CA ASP A 438 -0.88 34.89 -1.53
C ASP A 438 -2.17 34.38 -0.87
N GLU A 439 -2.04 33.40 0.03
CA GLU A 439 -3.15 32.77 0.75
C GLU A 439 -3.78 33.70 1.79
N SER A 440 -3.13 34.82 2.09
CA SER A 440 -3.62 35.87 2.99
C SER A 440 -4.58 36.87 2.33
N ALA A 441 -4.78 36.79 1.00
CA ALA A 441 -5.62 37.72 0.25
C ALA A 441 -7.08 37.69 0.74
N GLN A 442 -7.64 38.88 1.01
CA GLN A 442 -9.00 39.00 1.53
C GLN A 442 -10.04 38.58 0.49
N PRO A 443 -11.20 38.00 0.87
CA PRO A 443 -12.16 37.41 -0.09
C PRO A 443 -12.65 38.34 -1.20
N HIS A 444 -12.61 39.66 -0.97
CA HIS A 444 -13.10 40.67 -1.92
C HIS A 444 -12.01 41.17 -2.89
N GLU A 445 -10.74 40.86 -2.64
CA GLU A 445 -9.61 41.30 -3.46
C GLU A 445 -9.61 40.62 -4.84
N TYR A 446 -8.89 41.23 -5.79
CA TYR A 446 -8.86 40.76 -7.17
C TYR A 446 -8.16 39.40 -7.31
N GLN A 447 -7.27 39.06 -6.37
CA GLN A 447 -6.54 37.79 -6.33
C GLN A 447 -7.48 36.59 -6.11
N ASN A 448 -8.66 36.83 -5.54
CA ASN A 448 -9.70 35.82 -5.36
C ASN A 448 -10.68 35.73 -6.55
N ARG A 449 -10.42 36.46 -7.64
CA ARG A 449 -11.24 36.44 -8.85
C ARG A 449 -10.70 35.39 -9.82
N ARG A 450 -11.63 34.66 -10.45
CA ARG A 450 -11.30 33.54 -11.36
C ARG A 450 -10.41 33.95 -12.52
N ALA A 451 -10.61 35.14 -13.09
CA ALA A 451 -9.79 35.62 -14.20
C ALA A 451 -8.32 35.80 -13.80
N TYR A 452 -8.05 36.46 -12.67
CA TYR A 452 -6.70 36.57 -12.13
C TYR A 452 -6.12 35.18 -11.80
N GLN A 453 -6.88 34.35 -11.08
CA GLN A 453 -6.41 33.01 -10.68
C GLN A 453 -6.04 32.16 -11.90
N PHE A 454 -6.85 32.18 -12.96
CA PHE A 454 -6.57 31.46 -14.19
C PHE A 454 -5.26 31.94 -14.83
N GLU A 455 -5.06 33.26 -14.96
CA GLU A 455 -3.83 33.82 -15.53
C GLU A 455 -2.59 33.48 -14.70
N TRP A 456 -2.67 33.68 -13.37
CA TRP A 456 -1.59 33.36 -12.46
C TRP A 456 -1.25 31.87 -12.48
N GLN A 457 -2.26 30.98 -12.40
CA GLN A 457 -2.04 29.54 -12.38
C GLN A 457 -1.44 29.04 -13.70
N ASN A 458 -1.87 29.56 -14.84
CA ASN A 458 -1.27 29.21 -16.13
C ASN A 458 0.19 29.67 -16.23
N PHE A 459 0.48 30.90 -15.80
CA PHE A 459 1.85 31.40 -15.73
C PHE A 459 2.72 30.57 -14.78
N HIS A 460 2.22 30.28 -13.58
CA HIS A 460 2.91 29.49 -12.57
C HIS A 460 3.21 28.05 -13.05
N ARG A 461 2.23 27.39 -13.67
CA ARG A 461 2.39 26.04 -14.23
C ARG A 461 3.42 26.03 -15.36
N ALA A 462 3.48 27.08 -16.18
CA ALA A 462 4.51 27.23 -17.21
C ALA A 462 5.92 27.32 -16.62
N LEU A 463 6.11 28.10 -15.54
CA LEU A 463 7.40 28.17 -14.84
C LEU A 463 7.82 26.81 -14.24
N GLY A 464 6.86 26.08 -13.65
CA GLY A 464 7.09 24.73 -13.15
C GLY A 464 7.50 23.77 -14.28
N LEU A 465 6.81 23.82 -15.42
CA LEU A 465 7.12 23.01 -16.60
C LEU A 465 8.52 23.33 -17.15
N GLU A 466 8.87 24.60 -17.30
CA GLU A 466 10.20 25.04 -17.73
C GLU A 466 11.30 24.48 -16.82
N TYR A 467 11.07 24.51 -15.51
CA TYR A 467 12.02 23.95 -14.55
C TYR A 467 12.15 22.43 -14.69
N LEU A 468 11.04 21.69 -14.80
CA LEU A 468 11.07 20.25 -15.03
C LEU A 468 11.75 19.88 -16.35
N GLN A 469 11.51 20.64 -17.43
CA GLN A 469 12.20 20.47 -18.70
C GLN A 469 13.72 20.70 -18.57
N SER A 470 14.13 21.68 -17.76
CA SER A 470 15.55 21.92 -17.46
C SER A 470 16.20 20.73 -16.75
N LEU A 471 15.50 20.14 -15.77
CA LEU A 471 15.93 18.93 -15.08
C LEU A 471 15.99 17.72 -16.01
N GLN A 472 14.98 17.54 -16.86
CA GLN A 472 14.96 16.47 -17.85
C GLN A 472 16.13 16.61 -18.84
N ASN A 473 16.43 17.82 -19.28
CA ASN A 473 17.56 18.11 -20.17
C ASN A 473 18.91 17.85 -19.48
N LEU A 474 19.05 18.21 -18.21
CA LEU A 474 20.22 17.85 -17.41
C LEU A 474 20.36 16.33 -17.31
N ALA A 475 19.29 15.63 -16.95
CA ALA A 475 19.30 14.18 -16.77
C ALA A 475 19.63 13.43 -18.06
N ARG A 476 19.07 13.85 -19.21
CA ARG A 476 19.41 13.29 -20.53
C ARG A 476 20.88 13.48 -20.91
N ARG A 477 21.52 14.58 -20.48
CA ARG A 477 22.97 14.77 -20.70
C ARG A 477 23.81 13.84 -19.83
N LEU A 478 23.38 13.60 -18.59
CA LEU A 478 24.09 12.77 -17.62
C LEU A 478 23.89 11.26 -17.87
N ALA A 479 22.74 10.87 -18.41
CA ALA A 479 22.34 9.49 -18.63
C ALA A 479 21.47 9.37 -19.92
N PRO A 480 22.09 9.44 -21.12
CA PRO A 480 21.36 9.58 -22.39
C PRO A 480 20.49 8.38 -22.76
N ASP A 481 20.90 7.17 -22.38
CA ASP A 481 20.21 5.93 -22.73
C ASP A 481 19.26 5.42 -21.63
N MET A 482 19.18 6.13 -20.49
CA MET A 482 18.31 5.73 -19.39
C MET A 482 16.87 6.19 -19.64
N LEU A 483 15.89 5.36 -19.27
CA LEU A 483 14.49 5.77 -19.28
C LEU A 483 14.24 6.75 -18.14
N LEU A 484 13.79 7.96 -18.47
CA LEU A 484 13.54 9.02 -17.51
C LEU A 484 12.05 9.35 -17.48
N GLN A 485 11.50 9.53 -16.29
CA GLN A 485 10.11 9.91 -16.09
C GLN A 485 9.94 10.88 -14.93
N PHE A 486 8.73 11.43 -14.79
CA PHE A 486 8.28 12.11 -13.58
C PHE A 486 7.08 11.32 -13.03
N ASP A 487 7.09 11.04 -11.73
CA ASP A 487 5.96 10.36 -11.10
C ASP A 487 4.95 11.44 -10.67
N MET A 488 3.74 11.38 -11.21
CA MET A 488 2.64 12.30 -10.87
C MET A 488 1.64 11.59 -9.94
N SER A 489 0.79 12.35 -9.24
CA SER A 489 -0.27 11.74 -8.42
C SER A 489 -1.25 10.94 -9.29
N GLU A 490 -1.65 9.77 -8.81
CA GLU A 490 -2.67 8.93 -9.44
C GLU A 490 -4.06 9.59 -9.43
N ALA A 491 -4.36 10.43 -8.43
CA ALA A 491 -5.63 11.13 -8.32
C ALA A 491 -5.62 12.38 -9.22
N ALA A 492 -6.61 12.54 -10.09
CA ALA A 492 -6.80 13.78 -10.85
C ALA A 492 -7.48 14.85 -9.98
N PHE A 493 -7.10 16.12 -10.16
CA PHE A 493 -7.70 17.29 -9.51
C PHE A 493 -7.52 17.31 -7.98
N GLU A 494 -6.30 17.05 -7.51
CA GLU A 494 -6.00 17.20 -6.09
C GLU A 494 -6.19 18.65 -5.63
N VAL A 495 -6.57 18.81 -4.36
CA VAL A 495 -6.69 20.15 -3.76
C VAL A 495 -5.33 20.85 -3.82
N GLY A 496 -5.29 22.01 -4.47
CA GLY A 496 -4.06 22.80 -4.64
C GLY A 496 -3.21 22.40 -5.85
N GLU A 497 -3.60 21.38 -6.63
CA GLU A 497 -2.85 20.95 -7.82
C GLU A 497 -2.64 22.09 -8.82
N THR A 498 -3.69 22.84 -9.13
CA THR A 498 -3.60 23.98 -10.07
C THR A 498 -2.81 25.16 -9.49
N ARG A 499 -2.55 25.18 -8.18
CA ARG A 499 -1.82 26.26 -7.49
C ARG A 499 -0.32 25.97 -7.40
N PHE A 500 0.06 24.73 -7.11
CA PHE A 500 1.44 24.37 -6.80
C PHE A 500 2.01 23.32 -7.76
N GLY A 501 1.18 22.63 -8.52
CA GLY A 501 1.59 21.59 -9.45
C GLY A 501 1.96 22.11 -10.84
N VAL A 502 2.10 21.16 -11.76
CA VAL A 502 2.41 21.38 -13.18
C VAL A 502 1.29 20.87 -14.07
N ASP A 503 1.37 21.15 -15.37
CA ASP A 503 0.45 20.57 -16.34
C ASP A 503 0.80 19.12 -16.67
N ARG A 504 -0.05 18.17 -16.25
CA ARG A 504 0.18 16.74 -16.46
C ARG A 504 0.22 16.35 -17.93
N GLU A 505 -0.51 17.05 -18.80
CA GLU A 505 -0.53 16.73 -20.22
C GLU A 505 0.71 17.27 -20.96
N ALA A 506 1.41 18.21 -20.34
CA ALA A 506 2.58 18.86 -20.94
C ALA A 506 3.93 18.30 -20.46
N VAL A 507 3.94 17.53 -19.36
CA VAL A 507 5.10 16.83 -18.79
C VAL A 507 5.23 15.46 -19.43
#